data_AF-A0A966KWW4-F1
#
_entry.id   AF-A0A966KWW4-F1
#
_cell.length_a   1.000
_cell.length_b   1.000
_cell.length_c   1.000
_cell.angle_alpha   90.00
_cell.angle_beta   90.00
_cell.angle_gamma   90.00
#
_symmetry.space_group_name_H-M   'P 1'
#
loop_
_entity.id
_entity.type
_entity.pdbx_description
1 polymer ?
#
loop_
_entity_poly.entity_id
_entity_poly.type
_entity_poly.pdbx_seq_one_letter_code
_entity_poly.pdbx_strand_id
1 'polypeptide(L)' 'MSTLGLTSAEVAERIRDGRSNDVPDPTSRTISQIVRANVFTPFNALLGVLLVIIIAIGEFADGLFGVVLVAN' A
#
# COMPACT_ATOMS: atom_id res chain seq x y z
N MET A 1 -23.06 18.43 33.25
CA MET A 1 -22.48 17.51 32.24
C MET A 1 -22.83 16.10 32.67
N SER A 2 -23.66 15.39 31.89
CA SER A 2 -23.95 13.98 32.19
C SER A 2 -22.67 13.17 31.97
N THR A 3 -22.20 12.49 33.01
CA THR A 3 -21.01 11.62 32.99
C THR A 3 -21.33 10.19 32.54
N LEU A 4 -22.62 9.90 32.28
CA LEU A 4 -23.08 8.62 31.77
C LEU A 4 -22.98 8.64 30.24
N GLY A 5 -22.31 7.62 29.69
CA GLY A 5 -22.21 7.41 28.25
C GLY A 5 -23.57 7.11 27.60
N LEU A 6 -23.55 6.92 26.27
CA LEU A 6 -24.77 6.61 25.51
C LEU A 6 -25.38 5.28 25.93
N THR A 7 -26.72 5.25 25.98
CA THR A 7 -27.51 4.03 26.13
C THR A 7 -27.54 3.23 24.83
N SER A 8 -27.86 1.93 24.90
CA SER A 8 -27.99 1.08 23.71
C SER A 8 -29.02 1.58 22.70
N ALA A 9 -30.10 2.21 23.18
CA ALA A 9 -31.13 2.80 22.32
C ALA A 9 -30.59 4.00 21.53
N GLU A 10 -29.83 4.87 22.20
CA GLU A 10 -29.19 6.04 21.59
C GLU A 10 -28.08 5.67 20.60
N VAL A 11 -27.40 4.55 20.81
CA VAL A 11 -26.44 3.97 19.85
C VAL A 11 -27.17 3.40 18.63
N ALA A 12 -28.27 2.67 18.83
CA ALA A 12 -29.05 2.09 17.74
C ALA A 12 -29.70 3.17 16.85
N GLU A 13 -30.18 4.25 17.44
CA GLU A 13 -30.67 5.43 16.71
C GLU A 13 -29.57 6.03 15.82
N ARG A 14 -28.38 6.26 16.39
CA ARG A 14 -27.24 6.78 15.63
C ARG A 14 -26.81 5.87 14.49
N ILE A 15 -26.81 4.55 14.68
CA ILE A 15 -26.51 3.59 13.60
C ILE A 15 -27.57 3.67 12.49
N ARG A 16 -28.86 3.72 12.84
CA ARG A 16 -29.95 3.86 11.88
C ARG A 16 -29.87 5.16 11.06
N ASP A 17 -29.42 6.23 11.71
CA ASP A 17 -29.23 7.52 11.06
C ASP A 17 -27.90 7.63 10.28
N GLY A 18 -27.11 6.55 10.20
CA GLY A 18 -25.80 6.58 9.56
C GLY A 18 -24.77 7.46 10.27
N ARG A 19 -25.02 7.83 11.53
CA ARG A 19 -24.12 8.63 12.38
C ARG A 19 -23.08 7.76 13.10
N SER A 20 -22.87 6.53 12.64
CA SER A 20 -21.73 5.71 13.05
C SER A 20 -20.45 6.28 12.44
N ASN A 21 -19.36 6.24 13.21
CA ASN A 21 -18.02 6.49 12.68
C ASN A 21 -17.53 5.26 11.91
N ASP A 22 -18.30 4.85 10.91
CA ASP A 22 -17.89 3.82 9.97
C ASP A 22 -17.12 4.48 8.83
N VAL A 23 -16.02 3.85 8.44
CA VAL A 23 -15.23 4.31 7.29
C VAL A 23 -15.76 3.51 6.11
N PRO A 24 -16.21 4.16 5.01
CA PRO A 24 -16.56 3.44 3.80
C PRO A 24 -15.45 2.45 3.47
N ASP A 25 -15.80 1.22 3.06
CA ASP A 25 -14.84 0.17 2.69
C ASP A 25 -13.62 0.83 2.07
N PRO A 26 -12.44 0.75 2.70
CA PRO A 26 -11.33 1.52 2.23
C PRO A 26 -11.14 1.10 0.78
N THR A 27 -10.95 2.08 -0.11
CA THR A 27 -10.36 1.84 -1.43
C THR A 27 -8.89 1.43 -1.24
N SER A 28 -8.64 0.54 -0.27
CA SER A 28 -7.35 -0.01 0.07
C SER A 28 -6.90 -0.72 -1.18
N ARG A 29 -5.70 -0.35 -1.59
CA ARG A 29 -5.05 -1.06 -2.66
C ARG A 29 -4.86 -2.49 -2.18
N THR A 30 -5.18 -3.46 -3.03
CA THR A 30 -4.77 -4.84 -2.77
C THR A 30 -3.24 -4.88 -2.68
N ILE A 31 -2.68 -5.87 -1.98
CA ILE A 31 -1.22 -6.06 -1.92
C ILE A 31 -0.62 -6.06 -3.33
N SER A 32 -1.29 -6.69 -4.30
CA SER A 32 -0.87 -6.66 -5.71
C SER A 32 -0.86 -5.26 -6.32
N GLN A 33 -1.87 -4.43 -6.03
CA GLN A 33 -1.91 -3.04 -6.48
C GLN A 33 -0.80 -2.19 -5.84
N ILE A 34 -0.44 -2.46 -4.58
CA ILE A 34 0.68 -1.78 -3.89
C ILE A 34 2.00 -2.18 -4.55
N VAL A 35 2.27 -3.47 -4.68
CA VAL A 35 3.48 -4.00 -5.32
C VAL A 35 3.61 -3.48 -6.75
N ARG A 36 2.53 -3.49 -7.53
CA ARG A 36 2.55 -2.96 -8.90
C ARG A 36 2.88 -1.47 -8.93
N ALA A 37 2.31 -0.67 -8.03
CA ALA A 37 2.51 0.77 -8.01
C ALA A 37 3.96 1.16 -7.68
N ASN A 38 4.65 0.38 -6.84
CA ASN A 38 6.02 0.65 -6.45
C ASN A 38 7.06 0.01 -7.38
N VAL A 39 6.77 -1.17 -7.94
CA VAL A 39 7.72 -1.87 -8.84
C VAL A 39 7.73 -1.25 -10.24
N PHE A 40 6.57 -0.89 -10.80
CA PHE A 40 6.46 -0.36 -12.17
C PHE A 40 6.57 1.16 -12.23
N THR A 41 7.70 1.70 -11.78
CA THR A 41 8.03 3.14 -11.84
C THR A 41 9.09 3.43 -12.90
N PRO A 42 9.20 4.67 -13.43
CA PRO A 42 10.26 5.03 -14.37
C PRO A 42 11.68 4.83 -13.80
N PHE A 43 11.87 5.07 -12.50
CA PHE A 43 13.13 4.84 -11.82
C PHE A 43 13.50 3.34 -11.81
N ASN A 44 12.54 2.48 -11.45
CA ASN A 44 12.75 1.04 -11.49
C ASN A 44 12.93 0.51 -12.93
N ALA A 45 12.29 1.12 -13.93
CA ALA A 45 12.53 0.79 -15.33
C ALA A 45 14.00 1.06 -15.72
N LEU A 46 14.56 2.20 -15.32
CA LEU A 46 15.97 2.52 -15.53
C LEU A 46 16.89 1.49 -14.84
N LEU A 47 16.65 1.20 -13.56
CA LEU A 47 17.40 0.20 -12.82
C LEU A 47 17.32 -1.18 -13.48
N GLY A 48 16.13 -1.57 -13.96
CA GLY A 48 15.93 -2.83 -14.68
C GLY A 48 16.74 -2.92 -15.97
N VAL A 49 16.82 -1.83 -16.75
CA VAL A 49 17.67 -1.76 -17.95
C VAL A 49 19.14 -1.92 -17.59
N LEU A 50 19.62 -1.21 -16.57
CA LEU A 50 21.01 -1.34 -16.09
C LEU A 50 21.31 -2.76 -15.61
N LEU A 51 20.35 -3.40 -14.94
CA LEU A 51 20.52 -4.77 -14.43
C LEU A 51 20.66 -5.77 -15.59
N VAL A 52 19.84 -5.62 -16.64
CA VAL A 52 19.94 -6.43 -17.85
C VAL A 52 21.31 -6.26 -18.52
N ILE A 53 21.83 -5.03 -18.58
CA ILE A 53 23.16 -4.75 -19.13
C ILE A 53 24.26 -5.45 -18.30
N ILE A 54 24.20 -5.32 -16.97
CA ILE A 54 25.19 -5.94 -16.07
C ILE A 54 25.19 -7.47 -16.18
N ILE A 55 24.00 -8.08 -16.22
CA ILE A 55 23.87 -9.54 -16.42
C ILE A 55 24.45 -9.95 -17.78
N ALA A 56 24.24 -9.15 -18.84
CA ALA A 56 24.78 -9.44 -20.16
C ALA A 56 26.32 -9.36 -20.20
N ILE A 57 26.93 -8.51 -19.36
CA ILE A 57 28.39 -8.38 -19.23
C ILE A 57 28.98 -9.48 -18.33
N GLY A 58 28.17 -10.06 -17.44
CA GLY A 58 28.57 -11.18 -16.57
C GLY A 58 29.12 -10.77 -15.19
N GLU A 59 29.02 -9.49 -14.82
CA GLU A 59 29.45 -8.98 -13.51
C GLU A 59 28.32 -9.05 -12.47
N PHE A 60 28.07 -10.26 -11.97
CA PHE A 60 26.99 -10.52 -11.01
C PHE A 60 27.13 -9.79 -9.65
N ALA A 61 28.35 -9.44 -9.25
CA ALA A 61 28.60 -8.69 -8.01
C ALA A 61 27.94 -7.31 -8.06
N ASP A 62 28.05 -6.64 -9.20
CA ASP A 62 27.44 -5.34 -9.42
C ASP A 62 25.93 -5.46 -9.57
N GLY A 63 25.42 -6.61 -10.05
CA GLY A 63 23.99 -6.90 -10.20
C GLY A 63 23.19 -7.01 -8.89
N LEU A 64 23.85 -7.04 -7.72
CA LEU A 64 23.17 -7.11 -6.42
C LEU A 64 22.24 -5.91 -6.16
N PHE A 65 22.48 -4.76 -6.82
CA PHE A 65 21.61 -3.59 -6.73
C PHE A 65 20.16 -3.87 -7.16
N GLY A 66 19.91 -4.94 -7.93
CA GLY A 66 18.57 -5.36 -8.35
C GLY A 66 17.59 -5.61 -7.21
N VAL A 67 18.07 -5.84 -5.98
CA VAL A 67 17.23 -5.94 -4.77
C VAL A 67 16.44 -4.65 -4.51
N VAL A 68 17.00 -3.49 -4.85
CA VAL A 68 16.34 -2.17 -4.68
C VAL A 68 15.08 -2.05 -5.53
N LEU A 69 15.01 -2.76 -6.67
CA LEU A 69 13.85 -2.78 -7.57
C LEU A 69 12.58 -3.29 -6.87
N VAL A 70 12.73 -4.18 -5.88
CA VAL A 70 11.63 -4.95 -5.28
C VAL A 70 11.28 -4.44 -3.87
N ALA A 71 12.15 -3.64 -3.24
CA ALA A 71 12.01 -3.20 -1.85
C ALA A 71 11.31 -1.83 -1.68
N ASN A 72 10.69 -1.28 -2.74
CA ASN A 72 10.07 0.05 -2.73
C ASN A 72 8.58 0.02 -2.36
#